data_AF-A0AAD4HCX5-F1
#
_entry.id   AF-A0AAD4HCX5-F1
#
_cell.length_a   1.000
_cell.length_b   1.000
_cell.length_c   1.000
_cell.angle_alpha   90.00
_cell.angle_beta   90.00
_cell.angle_gamma   90.00
#
_symmetry.space_group_name_H-M   'P 1'
#
loop_
_entity.id
_entity.type
_entity.pdbx_description
1 polymer ?
#
loop_
_entity_poly.entity_id
_entity_poly.type
_entity_poly.pdbx_seq_one_letter_code
_entity_poly.pdbx_strand_id
1 'polypeptide(L)'
;RIQAPPRSRPKVTLSKEARAALKFQRTEKSRQFKDALDLAWGQIDDVTTTIAATHRKSFRRVQHDLYMGRGSLRSKHSKPSVWNAFCWKKSQEAKKENCNGHGKEALQSLVRDHKDEYHALTQEEQQELLQEFADQKETKVSGLRVSTKSKINDITQTLKAVENELNSLNSRTGAEVMLYMTRGTTDLPLRAITFTTPGVNHFMDSVIGIDTQDFLSKMEGFAIQGIQGAASNHQKEVSKVRGDIRAIITQKLRKVTGESNARMQWADYFRNVVNRYQVTIKGWPEHIPFTNLSSVTNALPDLHTLLDCWKSGDTRWEVLNDEELEQLRRERNEKIDSGDIIESHRRTRSDKGKKRVRHAIADPRCSKKHKSAETIESSDDEDTQSHGWTPDGSEDVNTT
;
A
#
# COMPACT_ATOMS: atom_id res chain seq x y z
N ARG A 1 -49.14 -38.38 -29.18
CA ARG A 1 -49.35 -38.99 -27.84
C ARG A 1 -49.19 -37.88 -26.81
N ILE A 2 -50.28 -37.39 -26.22
CA ILE A 2 -50.27 -36.28 -25.24
C ILE A 2 -50.11 -36.88 -23.84
N GLN A 3 -49.12 -36.45 -23.07
CA GLN A 3 -48.91 -36.90 -21.68
C GLN A 3 -49.94 -36.25 -20.73
N ALA A 4 -50.55 -37.05 -19.86
CA ALA A 4 -51.49 -36.59 -18.84
C ALA A 4 -50.77 -35.86 -17.69
N PRO A 5 -51.39 -34.86 -17.06
CA PRO A 5 -50.77 -34.07 -16.00
C PRO A 5 -50.56 -34.90 -14.72
N PRO A 6 -49.50 -34.61 -13.94
CA PRO A 6 -49.15 -35.38 -12.75
C PRO A 6 -50.19 -35.20 -11.64
N ARG A 7 -50.61 -36.31 -11.01
CA ARG A 7 -51.55 -36.31 -9.88
C ARG A 7 -50.92 -35.67 -8.64
N SER A 8 -51.61 -34.69 -8.06
CA SER A 8 -51.27 -34.05 -6.78
C SER A 8 -51.42 -35.03 -5.60
N ARG A 9 -50.41 -35.10 -4.73
CA ARG A 9 -50.44 -35.93 -3.52
C ARG A 9 -51.30 -35.29 -2.42
N PRO A 10 -52.04 -36.07 -1.62
CA PRO A 10 -52.89 -35.55 -0.55
C PRO A 10 -52.06 -34.85 0.53
N LYS A 11 -52.51 -33.66 0.97
CA LYS A 11 -51.89 -32.89 2.05
C LYS A 11 -52.33 -33.46 3.40
N VAL A 12 -51.39 -34.08 4.13
CA VAL A 12 -51.65 -34.59 5.49
C VAL A 12 -51.60 -33.43 6.49
N THR A 13 -52.71 -33.14 7.16
CA THR A 13 -52.80 -32.14 8.24
C THR A 13 -52.57 -32.78 9.61
N LEU A 14 -51.38 -32.56 10.18
CA LEU A 14 -51.01 -33.06 11.52
C LEU A 14 -51.76 -32.32 12.65
N SER A 15 -52.08 -33.02 13.75
CA SER A 15 -52.73 -32.44 14.95
C SER A 15 -51.79 -31.48 15.71
N LYS A 16 -52.35 -30.61 16.57
CA LYS A 16 -51.56 -29.63 17.35
C LYS A 16 -50.53 -30.31 18.26
N GLU A 17 -50.90 -31.39 18.92
CA GLU A 17 -50.02 -32.18 19.78
C GLU A 17 -48.93 -32.89 18.99
N ALA A 18 -49.26 -33.48 17.84
CA ALA A 18 -48.28 -34.09 16.95
C ALA A 18 -47.28 -33.07 16.39
N ARG A 19 -47.71 -31.83 16.12
CA ARG A 19 -46.82 -30.73 15.72
C ARG A 19 -45.91 -30.28 16.87
N ALA A 20 -46.41 -30.22 18.10
CA ALA A 20 -45.62 -29.88 19.27
C ALA A 20 -44.55 -30.95 19.58
N ALA A 21 -44.92 -32.23 19.51
CA ALA A 21 -43.99 -33.35 19.67
C ALA A 21 -42.92 -33.38 18.56
N LEU A 22 -43.29 -33.15 17.31
CA LEU A 22 -42.33 -33.01 16.21
C LEU A 22 -41.42 -31.80 16.37
N LYS A 23 -41.92 -30.68 16.88
CA LYS A 23 -41.11 -29.50 17.16
C LYS A 23 -40.07 -29.80 18.24
N PHE A 24 -40.49 -30.46 19.33
CA PHE A 24 -39.60 -30.87 20.42
C PHE A 24 -38.50 -31.83 19.93
N GLN A 25 -38.86 -32.87 19.16
CA GLN A 25 -37.89 -33.79 18.57
C GLN A 25 -36.92 -33.09 17.60
N ARG A 26 -37.40 -32.10 16.84
CA ARG A 26 -36.54 -31.31 15.95
C ARG A 26 -35.56 -30.44 16.74
N THR A 27 -36.02 -29.80 17.81
CA THR A 27 -35.14 -28.99 18.67
C THR A 27 -34.10 -29.83 19.39
N GLU A 28 -34.48 -31.03 19.85
CA GLU A 28 -33.56 -31.95 20.51
C GLU A 28 -32.49 -32.48 19.56
N LYS A 29 -32.88 -32.90 18.35
CA LYS A 29 -31.94 -33.29 17.28
C LYS A 29 -31.02 -32.15 16.88
N SER A 30 -31.55 -30.94 16.79
CA SER A 30 -30.73 -29.76 16.49
C SER A 30 -29.75 -29.42 17.62
N ARG A 31 -30.12 -29.64 18.88
CA ARG A 31 -29.23 -29.45 20.03
C ARG A 31 -28.11 -30.48 20.01
N GLN A 32 -28.44 -31.77 19.88
CA GLN A 32 -27.46 -32.85 19.80
C GLN A 32 -26.47 -32.65 18.64
N PHE A 33 -26.95 -32.14 17.49
CA PHE A 33 -26.08 -31.81 16.36
C PHE A 33 -25.12 -30.66 16.68
N LYS A 34 -25.58 -29.61 17.38
CA LYS A 34 -24.71 -28.51 17.81
C LYS A 34 -23.67 -28.97 18.83
N ASP A 35 -24.09 -29.72 19.85
CA ASP A 35 -23.20 -30.26 20.87
C ASP A 35 -22.10 -31.14 20.24
N ALA A 36 -22.45 -31.93 19.22
CA ALA A 36 -21.49 -32.74 18.47
C ALA A 36 -20.50 -31.89 17.63
N LEU A 37 -20.95 -30.77 17.06
CA LEU A 37 -20.08 -29.84 16.35
C LEU A 37 -19.11 -29.14 17.32
N ASP A 38 -19.61 -28.67 18.47
CA ASP A 38 -18.78 -28.00 19.46
C ASP A 38 -17.71 -28.93 20.03
N LEU A 39 -18.05 -30.20 20.26
CA LEU A 39 -17.09 -31.22 20.67
C LEU A 39 -16.03 -31.49 19.58
N ALA A 40 -16.42 -31.52 18.31
CA ALA A 40 -15.48 -31.68 17.21
C ALA A 40 -14.53 -30.48 17.06
N TRP A 41 -15.02 -29.26 17.30
CA TRP A 41 -14.18 -28.05 17.30
C TRP A 41 -13.17 -28.07 18.45
N GLY A 42 -13.60 -28.47 19.65
CA GLY A 42 -12.70 -28.65 20.79
C GLY A 42 -11.55 -29.62 20.49
N GLN A 43 -11.86 -30.77 19.87
CA GLN A 43 -10.84 -31.74 19.46
C GLN A 43 -9.83 -31.18 18.44
N ILE A 44 -10.29 -30.32 17.52
CA ILE A 44 -9.41 -29.68 16.54
C ILE A 44 -8.45 -28.72 17.23
N ASP A 45 -8.92 -27.96 18.22
CA ASP A 45 -8.09 -27.01 18.96
C ASP A 45 -7.07 -27.73 19.87
N ASP A 46 -7.45 -28.84 20.50
CA ASP A 46 -6.53 -29.67 21.28
C ASP A 46 -5.40 -30.24 20.39
N VAL A 47 -5.77 -30.74 19.20
CA VAL A 47 -4.80 -31.23 18.21
C VAL A 47 -3.91 -30.11 17.69
N THR A 48 -4.47 -28.93 17.43
CA THR A 48 -3.73 -27.74 16.98
C THR A 48 -2.69 -27.33 18.02
N THR A 49 -3.09 -27.29 19.30
CA THR A 49 -2.22 -26.97 20.43
C THR A 49 -1.09 -27.98 20.56
N THR A 50 -1.40 -29.27 20.43
CA THR A 50 -0.42 -30.35 20.47
C THR A 50 0.62 -30.20 19.35
N ILE A 51 0.18 -30.01 18.10
CA ILE A 51 1.07 -29.85 16.94
C ILE A 51 1.93 -28.59 17.07
N ALA A 52 1.36 -27.49 17.57
CA ALA A 52 2.09 -26.26 17.82
C ALA A 52 3.23 -26.46 18.82
N ALA A 53 2.96 -27.15 19.93
CA ALA A 53 3.94 -27.47 20.96
C ALA A 53 5.03 -28.43 20.44
N THR A 54 4.66 -29.53 19.79
CA THR A 54 5.60 -30.55 19.28
C THR A 54 6.56 -29.98 18.24
N HIS A 55 6.06 -29.12 17.34
CA HIS A 55 6.86 -28.58 16.23
C HIS A 55 7.39 -27.17 16.46
N ARG A 56 7.21 -26.60 17.67
CA ARG A 56 7.62 -25.23 18.03
C ARG A 56 7.11 -24.18 17.03
N LYS A 57 5.85 -24.32 16.59
CA LYS A 57 5.18 -23.38 15.69
C LYS A 57 4.12 -22.59 16.46
N SER A 58 3.79 -21.38 15.99
CA SER A 58 2.73 -20.60 16.60
C SER A 58 1.36 -21.27 16.38
N PHE A 59 0.49 -21.22 17.40
CA PHE A 59 -0.87 -21.76 17.35
C PHE A 59 -1.63 -21.27 16.12
N ARG A 60 -1.59 -19.95 15.86
CA ARG A 60 -2.25 -19.32 14.71
C ARG A 60 -1.75 -19.85 13.36
N ARG A 61 -0.49 -20.28 13.27
CA ARG A 61 0.06 -20.88 12.05
C ARG A 61 -0.48 -22.29 11.81
N VAL A 62 -0.52 -23.12 12.85
CA VAL A 62 -1.05 -24.48 12.78
C VAL A 62 -2.56 -24.45 12.52
N GLN A 63 -3.27 -23.55 13.19
CA GLN A 63 -4.69 -23.30 12.98
C GLN A 63 -4.96 -22.89 11.53
N HIS A 64 -4.24 -21.90 11.00
CA HIS A 64 -4.35 -21.52 9.59
C HIS A 64 -4.16 -22.73 8.64
N ASP A 65 -3.18 -23.59 8.91
CA ASP A 65 -2.87 -24.74 8.04
C ASP A 65 -3.94 -25.87 8.15
N LEU A 66 -4.61 -26.03 9.31
CA LEU A 66 -5.71 -26.99 9.51
C LEU A 66 -7.07 -26.50 8.97
N TYR A 67 -7.35 -25.20 9.07
CA TYR A 67 -8.63 -24.60 8.67
C TYR A 67 -8.72 -24.26 7.17
N MET A 68 -7.62 -24.37 6.41
CA MET A 68 -7.57 -24.24 4.93
C MET A 68 -8.34 -25.37 4.17
N GLY A 69 -9.15 -26.14 4.89
CA GLY A 69 -10.11 -27.09 4.32
C GLY A 69 -9.46 -28.38 3.82
N ARG A 70 -10.08 -29.52 4.17
CA ARG A 70 -9.76 -30.84 3.60
C ARG A 70 -9.90 -30.89 2.07
N GLY A 71 -10.43 -29.87 1.39
CA GLY A 71 -10.59 -29.81 -0.07
C GLY A 71 -9.29 -29.57 -0.84
N SER A 72 -8.34 -28.81 -0.29
CA SER A 72 -6.99 -28.67 -0.87
C SER A 72 -6.17 -29.95 -0.68
N LEU A 73 -6.38 -30.65 0.44
CA LEU A 73 -5.75 -31.94 0.77
C LEU A 73 -6.45 -33.15 0.12
N ARG A 74 -7.71 -33.01 -0.30
CA ARG A 74 -8.50 -34.01 -1.03
C ARG A 74 -9.07 -33.38 -2.29
N SER A 75 -8.21 -32.99 -3.24
CA SER A 75 -8.66 -33.13 -4.64
C SER A 75 -9.15 -34.57 -4.75
N LYS A 76 -10.47 -34.79 -4.99
CA LYS A 76 -11.03 -36.15 -5.07
C LYS A 76 -10.10 -36.97 -5.95
N HIS A 77 -9.35 -37.89 -5.34
CA HIS A 77 -8.47 -38.78 -6.08
C HIS A 77 -9.39 -39.66 -6.91
N SER A 78 -9.56 -39.33 -8.19
CA SER A 78 -9.95 -40.37 -9.13
C SER A 78 -8.86 -41.42 -9.04
N LYS A 79 -9.26 -42.69 -8.88
CA LYS A 79 -8.32 -43.82 -8.85
C LYS A 79 -7.29 -43.61 -9.98
N PRO A 80 -5.99 -43.62 -9.69
CA PRO A 80 -4.99 -43.41 -10.73
C PRO A 80 -5.22 -44.46 -11.81
N SER A 81 -5.43 -44.01 -13.05
CA SER A 81 -5.55 -44.93 -14.17
C SER A 81 -4.16 -45.37 -14.59
N VAL A 82 -4.02 -46.65 -14.94
CA VAL A 82 -2.77 -47.24 -15.45
C VAL A 82 -2.25 -46.42 -16.63
N TRP A 83 -3.16 -45.98 -17.51
CA TRP A 83 -2.84 -45.10 -18.63
C TRP A 83 -2.22 -43.76 -18.22
N ASN A 84 -2.73 -43.11 -17.17
CA ASN A 84 -2.17 -41.84 -16.70
C ASN A 84 -0.79 -42.03 -16.04
N ALA A 85 -0.58 -43.15 -15.36
CA ALA A 85 0.71 -43.52 -14.79
C ALA A 85 1.74 -43.81 -15.90
N PHE A 86 1.35 -44.57 -16.93
CA PHE A 86 2.19 -44.87 -18.09
C PHE A 86 2.60 -43.61 -18.86
N CYS A 87 1.64 -42.73 -19.19
CA CYS A 87 1.92 -41.45 -19.87
C CYS A 87 2.85 -40.57 -19.03
N TRP A 88 2.71 -40.59 -17.71
CA TRP A 88 3.61 -39.87 -16.81
C TRP A 88 5.04 -40.42 -16.88
N LYS A 89 5.23 -41.75 -16.81
CA LYS A 89 6.57 -42.37 -16.84
C LYS A 89 7.29 -42.09 -18.15
N LYS A 90 6.61 -42.30 -19.29
CA LYS A 90 7.13 -41.95 -20.62
C LYS A 90 7.47 -40.46 -20.74
N SER A 91 6.67 -39.58 -20.14
CA SER A 91 6.98 -38.14 -20.11
C SER A 91 8.23 -37.80 -19.27
N GLN A 92 8.55 -38.58 -18.23
CA GLN A 92 9.79 -38.42 -17.47
C GLN A 92 11.00 -38.95 -18.24
N GLU A 93 10.86 -40.07 -18.94
CA GLU A 93 11.89 -40.65 -19.81
C GLU A 93 12.25 -39.68 -20.94
N ALA A 94 11.26 -39.14 -21.65
CA ALA A 94 11.46 -38.14 -22.69
C ALA A 94 12.10 -36.83 -22.17
N LYS A 95 11.84 -36.45 -20.91
CA LYS A 95 12.51 -35.29 -20.27
C LYS A 95 13.96 -35.56 -19.93
N LYS A 96 14.32 -36.80 -19.56
CA LYS A 96 15.71 -37.21 -19.31
C LYS A 96 16.50 -37.30 -20.62
N GLU A 97 15.83 -37.67 -21.71
CA GLU A 97 16.40 -37.75 -23.07
C GLU A 97 16.51 -36.40 -23.78
N ASN A 98 16.14 -35.30 -23.10
CA ASN A 98 16.29 -33.92 -23.58
C ASN A 98 15.51 -33.60 -24.88
N CYS A 99 14.36 -34.25 -25.07
CA CYS A 99 13.45 -33.98 -26.18
C CYS A 99 12.68 -32.67 -25.90
N ASN A 100 12.96 -31.61 -26.65
CA ASN A 100 12.43 -30.24 -26.47
C ASN A 100 10.93 -30.05 -26.81
N GLY A 101 10.07 -31.01 -26.48
CA GLY A 101 8.63 -30.88 -26.62
C GLY A 101 7.98 -30.30 -25.36
N HIS A 102 7.73 -29.00 -25.31
CA HIS A 102 6.95 -28.39 -24.24
C HIS A 102 5.48 -28.24 -24.63
N GLY A 103 4.56 -28.84 -23.85
CA GLY A 103 3.12 -28.57 -23.95
C GLY A 103 2.25 -29.79 -24.30
N LYS A 104 1.01 -29.50 -24.72
CA LYS A 104 -0.06 -30.49 -24.98
C LYS A 104 0.23 -31.37 -26.22
N GLU A 105 0.98 -30.85 -27.18
CA GLU A 105 1.34 -31.53 -28.44
C GLU A 105 2.40 -32.62 -28.22
N ALA A 106 3.39 -32.36 -27.37
CA ALA A 106 4.41 -33.36 -27.00
C ALA A 106 3.79 -34.55 -26.25
N LEU A 107 2.73 -34.32 -25.46
CA LEU A 107 1.96 -35.39 -24.84
C LEU A 107 1.16 -36.19 -25.85
N GLN A 108 0.66 -35.57 -26.93
CA GLN A 108 -0.08 -36.27 -27.99
C GLN A 108 0.83 -37.12 -28.87
N SER A 109 2.04 -36.65 -29.20
CA SER A 109 3.03 -37.44 -29.94
C SER A 109 3.50 -38.64 -29.11
N LEU A 110 3.86 -38.41 -27.84
CA LEU A 110 4.25 -39.46 -26.89
C LEU A 110 3.17 -40.53 -26.72
N VAL A 111 1.89 -40.13 -26.69
CA VAL A 111 0.74 -41.04 -26.61
C VAL A 111 0.59 -41.87 -27.89
N ARG A 112 0.91 -41.30 -29.06
CA ARG A 112 0.79 -42.01 -30.35
C ARG A 112 1.89 -43.04 -30.51
N ASP A 113 3.11 -42.71 -30.09
CA ASP A 113 4.31 -43.52 -30.34
C ASP A 113 4.41 -44.71 -29.38
N HIS A 114 3.93 -44.58 -28.14
CA HIS A 114 4.02 -45.64 -27.12
C HIS A 114 2.69 -46.36 -26.85
N LYS A 115 1.71 -46.26 -27.76
CA LYS A 115 0.40 -46.91 -27.59
C LYS A 115 0.49 -48.43 -27.63
N ASP A 116 1.31 -48.96 -28.53
CA ASP A 116 1.48 -50.41 -28.70
C ASP A 116 2.25 -51.01 -27.50
N GLU A 117 3.21 -50.26 -26.96
CA GLU A 117 3.89 -50.62 -25.70
C GLU A 117 2.91 -50.71 -24.54
N TYR A 118 1.96 -49.77 -24.41
CA TYR A 118 0.94 -49.85 -23.37
C TYR A 118 0.08 -51.11 -23.47
N HIS A 119 -0.27 -51.53 -24.67
CA HIS A 119 -1.06 -52.74 -24.89
C HIS A 119 -0.27 -54.04 -24.62
N ALA A 120 1.07 -53.98 -24.66
CA ALA A 120 1.95 -55.10 -24.35
C ALA A 120 2.28 -55.25 -22.84
N LEU A 121 1.89 -54.28 -21.99
CA LEU A 121 2.20 -54.31 -20.57
C LEU A 121 1.49 -55.45 -19.82
N THR A 122 2.27 -56.20 -19.03
CA THR A 122 1.78 -57.24 -18.14
C THR A 122 1.10 -56.66 -16.89
N GLN A 123 0.29 -57.46 -16.19
CA GLN A 123 -0.41 -56.99 -14.98
C GLN A 123 0.54 -56.57 -13.84
N GLU A 124 1.71 -57.19 -13.73
CA GLU A 124 2.71 -56.87 -12.71
C GLU A 124 3.33 -55.49 -12.97
N GLU A 125 3.72 -55.22 -14.22
CA GLU A 125 4.24 -53.91 -14.64
C GLU A 125 3.19 -52.79 -14.47
N GLN A 126 1.91 -53.10 -14.73
CA GLN A 126 0.83 -52.13 -14.51
C GLN A 126 0.67 -51.77 -13.03
N GLN A 127 0.88 -52.71 -12.11
CA GLN A 127 0.79 -52.46 -10.66
C GLN A 127 2.00 -51.66 -10.16
N GLU A 128 3.20 -51.99 -10.62
CA GLU A 128 4.43 -51.25 -10.29
C GLU A 128 4.33 -49.79 -10.74
N LEU A 129 3.85 -49.54 -11.96
CA LEU A 129 3.61 -48.18 -12.47
C LEU A 129 2.63 -47.38 -11.62
N LEU A 130 1.57 -48.02 -11.14
CA LEU A 130 0.59 -47.36 -10.28
C LEU A 130 1.19 -46.99 -8.93
N GLN A 131 2.04 -47.84 -8.37
CA GLN A 131 2.72 -47.60 -7.11
C GLN A 131 3.73 -46.45 -7.23
N GLU A 132 4.62 -46.49 -8.22
CA GLU A 132 5.57 -45.40 -8.49
C GLU A 132 4.86 -44.04 -8.70
N PHE A 133 3.75 -44.05 -9.43
CA PHE A 133 2.97 -42.84 -9.69
C PHE A 133 2.22 -42.33 -8.45
N ALA A 134 1.81 -43.21 -7.54
CA ALA A 134 1.20 -42.85 -6.27
C ALA A 134 2.22 -42.17 -5.35
N ASP A 135 3.40 -42.77 -5.19
CA ASP A 135 4.48 -42.24 -4.35
C ASP A 135 4.97 -40.86 -4.85
N GLN A 136 5.03 -40.67 -6.17
CA GLN A 136 5.38 -39.36 -6.75
C GLN A 136 4.29 -38.30 -6.52
N LYS A 137 3.02 -38.69 -6.44
CA LYS A 137 1.94 -37.76 -6.10
C LYS A 137 2.01 -37.35 -4.64
N GLU A 138 2.26 -38.28 -3.73
CA GLU A 138 2.37 -37.99 -2.29
C GLU A 138 3.53 -37.04 -1.97
N THR A 139 4.69 -37.26 -2.58
CA THR A 139 5.86 -36.37 -2.45
C THR A 139 5.59 -34.96 -2.98
N LYS A 140 4.80 -34.81 -4.05
CA LYS A 140 4.38 -33.49 -4.58
C LYS A 140 3.34 -32.78 -3.70
N VAL A 141 2.46 -33.52 -3.04
CA VAL A 141 1.45 -32.97 -2.12
C VAL A 141 2.11 -32.41 -0.86
N SER A 142 3.14 -33.08 -0.33
CA SER A 142 3.91 -32.61 0.83
C SER A 142 4.65 -31.28 0.57
N GLY A 143 5.00 -30.99 -0.69
CA GLY A 143 5.72 -29.79 -1.11
C GLY A 143 4.85 -28.57 -1.46
N LEU A 144 3.55 -28.58 -1.20
CA LEU A 144 2.64 -27.54 -1.69
C LEU A 144 2.83 -26.20 -0.94
N ARG A 145 3.74 -25.36 -1.45
CA ARG A 145 3.81 -23.95 -1.09
C ARG A 145 2.60 -23.24 -1.68
N VAL A 146 1.65 -22.81 -0.84
CA VAL A 146 0.52 -21.99 -1.29
C VAL A 146 1.06 -20.69 -1.89
N SER A 147 0.98 -20.61 -3.21
CA SER A 147 1.36 -19.40 -3.95
C SER A 147 0.39 -18.27 -3.62
N THR A 148 0.91 -17.03 -3.57
CA THR A 148 0.10 -15.81 -3.50
C THR A 148 -1.00 -15.78 -4.55
N LYS A 149 -0.74 -16.32 -5.75
CA LYS A 149 -1.75 -16.45 -6.82
C LYS A 149 -2.92 -17.35 -6.44
N SER A 150 -2.65 -18.44 -5.71
CA SER A 150 -3.70 -19.35 -5.24
C SER A 150 -4.58 -18.67 -4.19
N LYS A 151 -3.99 -17.88 -3.30
CA LYS A 151 -4.73 -17.11 -2.28
C LYS A 151 -5.65 -16.08 -2.92
N ILE A 152 -5.16 -15.33 -3.90
CA ILE A 152 -5.96 -14.36 -4.64
C ILE A 152 -7.13 -15.05 -5.33
N ASN A 153 -6.87 -16.16 -6.02
CA ASN A 153 -7.91 -16.88 -6.74
C ASN A 153 -9.00 -17.43 -5.80
N ASP A 154 -8.63 -17.95 -4.64
CA ASP A 154 -9.58 -18.41 -3.62
C ASP A 154 -10.48 -17.27 -3.14
N ILE A 155 -9.89 -16.12 -2.80
CA ILE A 155 -10.63 -14.92 -2.37
C ILE A 155 -11.56 -14.41 -3.48
N THR A 156 -11.09 -14.33 -4.72
CA THR A 156 -11.91 -13.85 -5.84
C THR A 156 -13.07 -14.79 -6.14
N GLN A 157 -12.85 -16.11 -6.10
CA GLN A 157 -13.91 -17.09 -6.38
C GLN A 157 -14.96 -17.10 -5.27
N THR A 158 -14.53 -17.06 -4.01
CA THR A 158 -15.44 -17.01 -2.85
C THR A 158 -16.26 -15.74 -2.83
N LEU A 159 -15.63 -14.57 -3.03
CA LEU A 159 -16.35 -13.30 -3.10
C LEU A 159 -17.34 -13.27 -4.26
N LYS A 160 -16.96 -13.74 -5.45
CA LYS A 160 -17.89 -13.81 -6.58
C LYS A 160 -19.12 -14.68 -6.29
N ALA A 161 -18.94 -15.79 -5.57
CA ALA A 161 -20.06 -16.62 -5.14
C ALA A 161 -20.98 -15.87 -4.16
N VAL A 162 -20.41 -15.14 -3.19
CA VAL A 162 -21.17 -14.31 -2.25
C VAL A 162 -21.91 -13.18 -2.97
N GLU A 163 -21.26 -12.46 -3.88
CA GLU A 163 -21.88 -11.39 -4.66
C GLU A 163 -23.10 -11.89 -5.45
N ASN A 164 -23.01 -13.08 -6.05
CA ASN A 164 -24.14 -13.68 -6.77
C ASN A 164 -25.32 -14.00 -5.83
N GLU A 165 -25.03 -14.51 -4.63
CA GLU A 165 -26.06 -14.78 -3.61
C GLU A 165 -26.69 -13.48 -3.09
N LEU A 166 -25.90 -12.44 -2.87
CA LEU A 166 -26.40 -11.12 -2.44
C LEU A 166 -27.25 -10.45 -3.51
N ASN A 167 -26.86 -10.52 -4.79
CA ASN A 167 -27.67 -10.06 -5.91
C ASN A 167 -29.00 -10.84 -6.00
N SER A 168 -28.94 -12.15 -5.80
CA SER A 168 -30.13 -13.01 -5.81
C SER A 168 -31.07 -12.69 -4.63
N LEU A 169 -30.50 -12.35 -3.47
CA LEU A 169 -31.25 -11.90 -2.29
C LEU A 169 -31.95 -10.57 -2.57
N ASN A 170 -31.24 -9.57 -3.10
CA ASN A 170 -31.82 -8.29 -3.49
C ASN A 170 -32.99 -8.50 -4.48
N SER A 171 -32.79 -9.33 -5.51
CA SER A 171 -33.83 -9.62 -6.51
C SER A 171 -35.07 -10.29 -5.92
N ARG A 172 -34.90 -11.16 -4.90
CA ARG A 172 -36.01 -11.90 -4.27
C ARG A 172 -36.76 -11.11 -3.22
N THR A 173 -36.08 -10.25 -2.46
CA THR A 173 -36.66 -9.63 -1.26
C THR A 173 -36.61 -8.11 -1.28
N GLY A 174 -35.95 -7.50 -2.27
CA GLY A 174 -35.65 -6.06 -2.28
C GLY A 174 -34.67 -5.64 -1.18
N ALA A 175 -33.93 -6.60 -0.59
CA ALA A 175 -32.98 -6.28 0.47
C ALA A 175 -31.73 -5.64 -0.13
N GLU A 176 -31.41 -4.44 0.32
CA GLU A 176 -30.19 -3.73 -0.07
C GLU A 176 -29.03 -4.15 0.86
N VAL A 177 -27.86 -4.43 0.28
CA VAL A 177 -26.70 -4.98 0.99
C VAL A 177 -25.41 -4.29 0.53
N MET A 178 -24.47 -4.18 1.44
CA MET A 178 -23.10 -3.74 1.20
C MET A 178 -22.12 -4.74 1.81
N LEU A 179 -21.07 -5.06 1.06
CA LEU A 179 -20.02 -5.98 1.43
C LEU A 179 -18.65 -5.32 1.18
N TYR A 180 -17.80 -5.35 2.20
CA TYR A 180 -16.42 -4.91 2.09
C TYR A 180 -15.47 -6.04 2.45
N MET A 181 -14.40 -6.16 1.67
CA MET A 181 -13.27 -7.04 1.95
C MET A 181 -11.98 -6.24 1.86
N THR A 182 -11.19 -6.29 2.94
CA THR A 182 -9.83 -5.74 2.98
C THR A 182 -8.84 -6.83 3.35
N ARG A 183 -7.60 -6.68 2.89
CA ARG A 183 -6.52 -7.57 3.34
C ARG A 183 -6.07 -7.18 4.75
N GLY A 184 -5.84 -8.18 5.60
CA GLY A 184 -5.26 -7.99 6.94
C GLY A 184 -3.73 -8.12 6.99
N THR A 185 -3.07 -8.35 5.86
CA THR A 185 -1.61 -8.51 5.77
C THR A 185 -1.08 -7.84 4.51
N THR A 186 0.17 -7.36 4.55
CA THR A 186 0.85 -6.76 3.39
C THR A 186 1.30 -7.78 2.34
N ASP A 187 1.38 -9.07 2.73
CA ASP A 187 1.91 -10.16 1.89
C ASP A 187 0.97 -10.57 0.75
N LEU A 188 -0.28 -10.09 0.79
CA LEU A 188 -1.27 -10.32 -0.24
C LEU A 188 -1.41 -9.05 -1.09
N PRO A 189 -1.00 -9.03 -2.37
CA PRO A 189 -1.14 -7.90 -3.26
C PRO A 189 -2.57 -7.87 -3.85
N LEU A 190 -3.57 -7.86 -2.98
CA LEU A 190 -4.97 -7.75 -3.33
C LEU A 190 -5.50 -6.41 -2.82
N ARG A 191 -6.12 -5.63 -3.71
CA ARG A 191 -6.82 -4.40 -3.32
C ARG A 191 -8.12 -4.75 -2.59
N ALA A 192 -8.59 -3.84 -1.75
CA ALA A 192 -9.90 -3.96 -1.15
C ALA A 192 -10.98 -4.17 -2.24
N ILE A 193 -11.93 -5.06 -1.97
CA ILE A 193 -13.07 -5.33 -2.84
C ILE A 193 -14.32 -4.81 -2.14
N THR A 194 -15.16 -4.12 -2.91
CA THR A 194 -16.46 -3.63 -2.46
C THR A 194 -17.54 -4.14 -3.39
N PHE A 195 -18.67 -4.49 -2.79
CA PHE A 195 -19.90 -4.81 -3.49
C PHE A 195 -21.04 -4.08 -2.78
N THR A 196 -21.83 -3.34 -3.55
CA THR A 196 -22.99 -2.59 -3.06
C THR A 196 -24.16 -2.81 -4.01
N THR A 197 -25.35 -2.97 -3.45
CA THR A 197 -26.58 -2.89 -4.23
C THR A 197 -26.94 -1.42 -4.49
N PRO A 198 -27.72 -1.10 -5.55
CA PRO A 198 -27.89 0.28 -6.03
C PRO A 198 -28.42 1.26 -4.97
N GLY A 199 -29.35 0.84 -4.12
CA GLY A 199 -29.96 1.71 -3.10
C GLY A 199 -28.96 2.13 -2.02
N VAL A 200 -28.12 1.21 -1.55
CA VAL A 200 -27.06 1.54 -0.56
C VAL A 200 -25.91 2.30 -1.22
N ASN A 201 -25.59 2.02 -2.49
CA ASN A 201 -24.53 2.74 -3.19
C ASN A 201 -24.81 4.25 -3.25
N HIS A 202 -26.04 4.65 -3.60
CA HIS A 202 -26.44 6.06 -3.60
C HIS A 202 -26.44 6.68 -2.20
N PHE A 203 -26.78 5.91 -1.16
CA PHE A 203 -26.76 6.37 0.22
C PHE A 203 -25.34 6.71 0.70
N MET A 204 -24.35 5.86 0.37
CA MET A 204 -22.95 6.08 0.73
C MET A 204 -22.44 7.41 0.15
N ASP A 205 -22.65 7.63 -1.15
CA ASP A 205 -22.16 8.83 -1.83
C ASP A 205 -22.95 10.09 -1.44
N SER A 206 -24.27 10.00 -1.32
CA SER A 206 -25.15 11.17 -1.17
C SER A 206 -25.37 11.59 0.28
N VAL A 207 -25.49 10.63 1.21
CA VAL A 207 -25.87 10.90 2.61
C VAL A 207 -24.65 10.88 3.52
N ILE A 208 -23.81 9.85 3.40
CA ILE A 208 -22.62 9.76 4.22
C ILE A 208 -21.55 10.74 3.72
N GLY A 209 -21.50 11.01 2.41
CA GLY A 209 -20.53 11.93 1.81
C GLY A 209 -19.08 11.45 1.97
N ILE A 210 -18.90 10.15 2.20
CA ILE A 210 -17.59 9.53 2.32
C ILE A 210 -17.31 8.77 1.04
N ASP A 211 -16.17 9.07 0.41
CA ASP A 211 -15.67 8.28 -0.71
C ASP A 211 -15.42 6.84 -0.25
N THR A 212 -16.10 5.90 -0.91
CA THR A 212 -16.03 4.46 -0.58
C THR A 212 -14.59 3.95 -0.68
N GLN A 213 -13.78 4.48 -1.61
CA GLN A 213 -12.37 4.08 -1.75
C GLN A 213 -11.50 4.58 -0.60
N ASP A 214 -11.69 5.82 -0.15
CA ASP A 214 -11.01 6.34 1.05
C ASP A 214 -11.40 5.57 2.31
N PHE A 215 -12.69 5.25 2.48
CA PHE A 215 -13.16 4.41 3.58
C PHE A 215 -12.48 3.03 3.57
N LEU A 216 -12.47 2.35 2.43
CA LEU A 216 -11.80 1.06 2.28
C LEU A 216 -10.31 1.15 2.55
N SER A 217 -9.65 2.22 2.11
CA SER A 217 -8.22 2.46 2.35
C SER A 217 -7.92 2.63 3.84
N LYS A 218 -8.76 3.38 4.56
CA LYS A 218 -8.67 3.53 6.02
C LYS A 218 -8.93 2.21 6.75
N MET A 219 -9.95 1.47 6.31
CA MET A 219 -10.30 0.17 6.86
C MET A 219 -9.19 -0.88 6.64
N GLU A 220 -8.56 -0.87 5.46
CA GLU A 220 -7.41 -1.73 5.13
C GLU A 220 -6.19 -1.36 5.97
N GLY A 221 -5.87 -0.06 6.07
CA GLY A 221 -4.81 0.42 6.94
C GLY A 221 -5.00 -0.04 8.39
N PHE A 222 -6.24 0.05 8.88
CA PHE A 222 -6.60 -0.44 10.21
C PHE A 222 -6.45 -1.96 10.35
N ALA A 223 -6.89 -2.74 9.36
CA ALA A 223 -6.76 -4.20 9.39
C ALA A 223 -5.31 -4.67 9.42
N ILE A 224 -4.38 -3.93 8.80
CA ILE A 224 -2.95 -4.27 8.75
C ILE A 224 -2.20 -3.76 9.99
N GLN A 225 -2.43 -2.51 10.42
CA GLN A 225 -1.59 -1.82 11.41
C GLN A 225 -2.37 -1.27 12.63
N GLY A 226 -3.66 -1.58 12.74
CA GLY A 226 -4.55 -1.04 13.77
C GLY A 226 -4.77 0.47 13.63
N ILE A 227 -5.04 1.15 14.74
CA ILE A 227 -5.35 2.60 14.78
C ILE A 227 -4.30 3.44 14.02
N GLN A 228 -3.03 3.04 14.06
CA GLN A 228 -1.94 3.75 13.39
C GLN A 228 -2.06 3.71 11.87
N GLY A 229 -2.61 2.64 11.30
CA GLY A 229 -2.79 2.53 9.85
C GLY A 229 -3.87 3.47 9.31
N ALA A 230 -4.97 3.64 10.06
CA ALA A 230 -6.03 4.60 9.73
C ALA A 230 -5.56 6.07 9.88
N ALA A 231 -4.79 6.38 10.94
CA ALA A 231 -4.23 7.71 11.17
C ALA A 231 -3.13 8.09 10.16
N SER A 232 -2.39 7.11 9.63
CA SER A 232 -1.30 7.37 8.69
C SER A 232 -1.77 8.08 7.42
N ASN A 233 -2.99 7.82 6.95
CA ASN A 233 -3.53 8.46 5.75
C ASN A 233 -3.88 9.92 6.02
N HIS A 234 -4.54 10.23 7.14
CA HIS A 234 -4.80 11.62 7.56
C HIS A 234 -3.49 12.41 7.70
N GLN A 235 -2.47 11.81 8.33
CA GLN A 235 -1.17 12.46 8.49
C GLN A 235 -0.45 12.68 7.15
N LYS A 236 -0.57 11.73 6.20
CA LYS A 236 -0.05 11.88 4.83
C LYS A 236 -0.76 13.03 4.10
N GLU A 237 -2.08 13.12 4.24
CA GLU A 237 -2.87 14.17 3.62
C GLU A 237 -2.52 15.56 4.19
N VAL A 238 -2.46 15.68 5.53
CA VAL A 238 -1.97 16.90 6.20
C VAL A 238 -0.57 17.27 5.73
N SER A 239 0.32 16.28 5.60
CA SER A 239 1.69 16.51 5.13
C SER A 239 1.75 16.98 3.68
N LYS A 240 0.88 16.45 2.82
CA LYS A 240 0.74 16.84 1.41
C LYS A 240 0.24 18.27 1.30
N VAL A 241 -0.85 18.61 1.98
CA VAL A 241 -1.42 19.98 1.96
C VAL A 241 -0.42 20.98 2.52
N ARG A 242 0.28 20.66 3.62
CA ARG A 242 1.38 21.51 4.15
C ARG A 242 2.52 21.68 3.13
N GLY A 243 2.84 20.64 2.37
CA GLY A 243 3.80 20.71 1.27
C GLY A 243 3.36 21.69 0.18
N ASP A 244 2.11 21.58 -0.25
CA ASP A 244 1.52 22.43 -1.28
C ASP A 244 1.47 23.91 -0.84
N ILE A 245 1.11 24.19 0.42
CA ILE A 245 1.14 25.54 0.98
C ILE A 245 2.57 26.10 0.99
N ARG A 246 3.57 25.31 1.44
CA ARG A 246 4.98 25.78 1.42
C ARG A 246 5.46 26.05 0.00
N ALA A 247 5.03 25.24 -0.97
CA ALA A 247 5.37 25.41 -2.37
C ALA A 247 4.75 26.70 -2.93
N ILE A 248 3.45 26.95 -2.72
CA ILE A 248 2.78 28.15 -3.26
C ILE A 248 3.33 29.44 -2.61
N ILE A 249 3.61 29.43 -1.30
CA ILE A 249 4.21 30.56 -0.60
C ILE A 249 5.58 30.89 -1.21
N THR A 250 6.44 29.88 -1.37
CA THR A 250 7.79 30.06 -1.91
C THR A 250 7.75 30.46 -3.38
N GLN A 251 6.85 29.87 -4.16
CA GLN A 251 6.69 30.20 -5.57
C GLN A 251 6.23 31.66 -5.74
N LYS A 252 5.21 32.10 -5.00
CA LYS A 252 4.76 33.49 -5.06
C LYS A 252 5.81 34.47 -4.53
N LEU A 253 6.58 34.09 -3.52
CA LEU A 253 7.70 34.91 -3.01
C LEU A 253 8.71 35.16 -4.13
N ARG A 254 9.19 34.10 -4.78
CA ARG A 254 10.16 34.20 -5.89
C ARG A 254 9.63 35.01 -7.07
N LYS A 255 8.33 34.93 -7.34
CA LYS A 255 7.68 35.74 -8.40
C LYS A 255 7.72 37.23 -8.08
N VAL A 256 7.50 37.61 -6.82
CA VAL A 256 7.50 39.02 -6.42
C VAL A 256 8.92 39.56 -6.30
N THR A 257 9.86 38.77 -5.78
CA THR A 257 11.24 39.22 -5.57
C THR A 257 12.14 39.11 -6.80
N GLY A 258 11.77 38.31 -7.80
CA GLY A 258 12.61 37.99 -8.95
C GLY A 258 13.81 37.08 -8.62
N GLU A 259 14.03 36.75 -7.35
CA GLU A 259 15.14 35.90 -6.91
C GLU A 259 14.74 34.42 -6.90
N SER A 260 15.40 33.61 -7.73
CA SER A 260 15.17 32.15 -7.78
C SER A 260 15.51 31.42 -6.47
N ASN A 261 16.43 31.99 -5.69
CA ASN A 261 16.89 31.42 -4.41
C ASN A 261 16.13 31.93 -3.19
N ALA A 262 15.10 32.78 -3.37
CA ALA A 262 14.29 33.22 -2.24
C ALA A 262 13.60 32.03 -1.55
N ARG A 263 13.68 32.01 -0.22
CA ARG A 263 13.08 30.98 0.65
C ARG A 263 12.43 31.65 1.85
N MET A 264 11.22 31.19 2.17
CA MET A 264 10.50 31.61 3.37
C MET A 264 11.20 31.09 4.63
N GLN A 265 11.43 31.98 5.60
CA GLN A 265 11.92 31.61 6.93
C GLN A 265 10.93 32.09 7.98
N TRP A 266 10.38 31.15 8.75
CA TRP A 266 9.34 31.45 9.74
C TRP A 266 9.91 32.05 11.03
N ALA A 267 11.02 31.51 11.55
CA ALA A 267 11.63 31.97 12.80
C ALA A 267 12.20 33.39 12.68
N ASP A 268 12.86 33.68 11.57
CA ASP A 268 13.48 34.98 11.28
C ASP A 268 12.73 35.72 10.16
N TYR A 269 11.39 35.64 10.15
CA TYR A 269 10.54 36.21 9.09
C TYR A 269 10.85 37.68 8.84
N PHE A 270 10.89 38.49 9.90
CA PHE A 270 11.16 39.91 9.73
C PHE A 270 12.55 40.19 9.16
N ARG A 271 13.59 39.51 9.68
CA ARG A 271 14.97 39.80 9.28
C ARG A 271 15.30 39.29 7.88
N ASN A 272 14.93 38.05 7.57
CA ASN A 272 15.39 37.35 6.37
C ASN A 272 14.36 37.36 5.24
N VAL A 273 13.12 37.77 5.52
CA VAL A 273 12.08 37.94 4.50
C VAL A 273 11.72 39.42 4.36
N VAL A 274 11.19 40.06 5.39
CA VAL A 274 10.69 41.45 5.30
C VAL A 274 11.83 42.44 5.04
N ASN A 275 12.88 42.45 5.85
CA ASN A 275 14.00 43.37 5.68
C ASN A 275 14.85 43.08 4.45
N ARG A 276 14.99 41.80 4.07
CA ARG A 276 15.87 41.39 2.96
C ARG A 276 15.21 41.61 1.60
N TYR A 277 13.95 41.21 1.46
CA TYR A 277 13.25 41.24 0.19
C TYR A 277 12.24 42.38 0.09
N GLN A 278 12.06 43.17 1.15
CA GLN A 278 11.10 44.29 1.22
C GLN A 278 9.67 43.85 0.87
N VAL A 279 9.28 42.65 1.29
CA VAL A 279 7.93 42.11 1.07
C VAL A 279 7.30 41.67 2.37
N THR A 280 5.99 41.83 2.48
CA THR A 280 5.19 41.30 3.59
C THR A 280 4.01 40.47 3.08
N ILE A 281 3.49 39.59 3.92
CA ILE A 281 2.26 38.84 3.66
C ILE A 281 1.08 39.70 4.11
N LYS A 282 0.15 39.99 3.20
CA LYS A 282 -1.15 40.59 3.53
C LYS A 282 -2.28 39.58 3.30
N GLY A 283 -3.36 39.73 4.08
CA GLY A 283 -4.56 38.90 3.99
C GLY A 283 -4.39 37.48 4.52
N TRP A 284 -3.58 37.30 5.57
CA TRP A 284 -3.49 36.02 6.28
C TRP A 284 -4.77 35.77 7.09
N PRO A 285 -5.37 34.56 7.07
CA PRO A 285 -6.62 34.29 7.78
C PRO A 285 -6.50 34.46 9.30
N GLU A 286 -7.42 35.20 9.92
CA GLU A 286 -7.38 35.53 11.37
C GLU A 286 -7.46 34.31 12.30
N HIS A 287 -8.19 33.28 11.88
CA HIS A 287 -8.37 32.04 12.65
C HIS A 287 -7.12 31.14 12.65
N ILE A 288 -6.10 31.46 11.83
CA ILE A 288 -4.90 30.64 11.69
C ILE A 288 -3.70 31.40 12.25
N PRO A 289 -3.04 30.88 13.32
CA PRO A 289 -1.89 31.56 13.90
C PRO A 289 -0.75 31.67 12.88
N PHE A 290 -0.18 32.87 12.74
CA PHE A 290 0.94 33.14 11.83
C PHE A 290 2.25 32.56 12.38
N THR A 291 2.44 31.24 12.24
CA THR A 291 3.68 30.55 12.59
C THR A 291 4.01 29.48 11.54
N ASN A 292 5.07 28.70 11.77
CA ASN A 292 5.43 27.61 10.86
C ASN A 292 4.27 26.61 10.71
N LEU A 293 3.93 26.24 9.48
CA LEU A 293 2.90 25.23 9.17
C LEU A 293 3.04 23.90 9.93
N SER A 294 4.24 23.58 10.44
CA SER A 294 4.44 22.40 11.30
C SER A 294 3.86 22.55 12.71
N SER A 295 3.81 23.78 13.24
CA SER A 295 3.26 24.12 14.55
C SER A 295 1.81 24.57 14.49
N VAL A 296 1.36 25.05 13.33
CA VAL A 296 -0.03 25.45 13.05
C VAL A 296 -0.86 24.20 12.75
N THR A 297 -1.69 23.80 13.71
CA THR A 297 -2.89 22.92 13.62
C THR A 297 -2.85 21.66 12.74
N ASN A 298 -3.31 20.52 13.28
CA ASN A 298 -3.49 19.26 12.53
C ASN A 298 -4.88 19.15 11.88
N ALA A 299 -5.66 20.23 11.89
CA ALA A 299 -6.98 20.30 11.28
C ALA A 299 -6.84 20.50 9.76
N LEU A 300 -7.26 19.51 8.97
CA LEU A 300 -7.26 19.61 7.51
C LEU A 300 -8.10 20.77 6.96
N PRO A 301 -9.31 21.08 7.49
CA PRO A 301 -10.12 22.17 6.96
C PRO A 301 -9.38 23.51 6.95
N ASP A 302 -8.72 23.87 8.05
CA ASP A 302 -7.96 25.12 8.17
C ASP A 302 -6.82 25.20 7.15
N LEU A 303 -6.13 24.08 6.91
CA LEU A 303 -5.05 24.00 5.93
C LEU A 303 -5.59 24.14 4.49
N HIS A 304 -6.75 23.57 4.19
CA HIS A 304 -7.40 23.76 2.89
C HIS A 304 -7.84 25.22 2.71
N THR A 305 -8.49 25.83 3.70
CA THR A 305 -8.87 27.24 3.68
C THR A 305 -7.65 28.13 3.42
N LEU A 306 -6.54 27.89 4.12
CA LEU A 306 -5.30 28.64 3.90
C LEU A 306 -4.76 28.45 2.49
N LEU A 307 -4.74 27.21 1.97
CA LEU A 307 -4.30 26.93 0.61
C LEU A 307 -5.17 27.64 -0.42
N ASP A 308 -6.48 27.69 -0.21
CA ASP A 308 -7.43 28.35 -1.09
C ASP A 308 -7.30 29.87 -1.05
N CYS A 309 -7.10 30.49 0.12
CA CYS A 309 -6.77 31.92 0.24
C CYS A 309 -5.47 32.27 -0.50
N TRP A 310 -4.47 31.38 -0.49
CA TRP A 310 -3.26 31.55 -1.29
C TRP A 310 -3.49 31.35 -2.78
N LYS A 311 -4.49 30.57 -3.22
CA LYS A 311 -4.81 30.40 -4.64
C LYS A 311 -5.67 31.54 -5.18
N SER A 312 -6.70 31.95 -4.44
CA SER A 312 -7.60 33.07 -4.77
C SER A 312 -6.85 34.40 -4.80
N GLY A 313 -5.77 34.52 -4.03
CA GLY A 313 -5.00 35.75 -3.91
C GLY A 313 -5.43 36.65 -2.76
N ASP A 314 -6.36 36.18 -1.92
CA ASP A 314 -6.73 36.84 -0.66
C ASP A 314 -5.49 36.97 0.23
N THR A 315 -4.70 35.89 0.32
CA THR A 315 -3.35 35.93 0.89
C THR A 315 -2.31 36.08 -0.21
N ARG A 316 -1.51 37.15 -0.14
CA ARG A 316 -0.47 37.45 -1.12
C ARG A 316 0.76 38.10 -0.51
N TRP A 317 1.85 38.04 -1.26
CA TRP A 317 3.02 38.87 -1.02
C TRP A 317 2.76 40.28 -1.56
N GLU A 318 3.05 41.28 -0.77
CA GLU A 318 2.97 42.69 -1.13
C GLU A 318 4.34 43.33 -0.95
N VAL A 319 4.79 44.08 -1.96
CA VAL A 319 6.03 44.86 -1.89
C VAL A 319 5.77 46.06 -1.00
N LEU A 320 6.65 46.26 -0.03
CA LEU A 320 6.61 47.40 0.87
C LEU A 320 7.33 48.58 0.23
N ASN A 321 6.77 49.77 0.41
CA ASN A 321 7.50 51.01 0.16
C ASN A 321 8.52 51.25 1.28
N ASP A 322 9.57 52.03 1.00
CA ASP A 322 10.63 52.31 1.96
C ASP A 322 10.10 52.96 3.25
N GLU A 323 9.10 53.85 3.15
CA GLU A 323 8.44 54.47 4.31
C GLU A 323 7.70 53.44 5.19
N GLU A 324 7.02 52.47 4.58
CA GLU A 324 6.31 51.40 5.30
C GLU A 324 7.29 50.44 5.96
N LEU A 325 8.43 50.16 5.31
CA LEU A 325 9.49 49.35 5.86
C LEU A 325 10.13 50.01 7.08
N GLU A 326 10.34 51.33 7.05
CA GLU A 326 10.85 52.09 8.19
C GLU A 326 9.87 52.14 9.36
N GLN A 327 8.56 52.25 9.09
CA GLN A 327 7.53 52.13 10.13
C GLN A 327 7.56 50.74 10.78
N LEU A 328 7.58 49.67 9.99
CA LEU A 328 7.66 48.30 10.50
C LEU A 328 8.95 48.04 11.29
N ARG A 329 10.07 48.66 10.90
CA ARG A 329 11.33 48.61 11.66
C ARG A 329 11.22 49.32 13.00
N ARG A 330 10.60 50.50 13.04
CA ARG A 330 10.37 51.26 14.29
C ARG A 330 9.48 50.48 15.26
N GLU A 331 8.32 50.01 14.80
CA GLU A 331 7.41 49.21 15.63
C GLU A 331 8.07 47.94 16.18
N ARG A 332 8.95 47.31 15.38
CA ARG A 332 9.70 46.14 15.84
C ARG A 332 10.75 46.51 16.87
N ASN A 333 11.51 47.58 16.65
CA ASN A 333 12.51 48.02 17.61
C ASN A 333 11.85 48.37 18.95
N GLU A 334 10.70 49.05 18.92
CA GLU A 334 9.89 49.32 20.12
C GLU A 334 9.46 48.03 20.83
N LYS A 335 9.07 46.98 20.08
CA LYS A 335 8.72 45.65 20.64
C LYS A 335 9.92 44.83 21.13
N ILE A 336 11.12 45.10 20.61
CA ILE A 336 12.37 44.52 21.13
C ILE A 336 12.76 45.24 22.42
N ASP A 337 12.62 46.57 22.44
CA ASP A 337 12.92 47.42 23.59
C ASP A 337 11.93 47.19 24.74
N SER A 338 10.66 46.89 24.45
CA SER A 338 9.66 46.48 25.45
C SER A 338 9.89 45.06 26.00
N GLY A 339 10.73 44.27 25.33
CA GLY A 339 11.03 42.88 25.71
C GLY A 339 10.00 41.84 25.23
N ASP A 340 9.00 42.23 24.43
CA ASP A 340 7.95 41.34 23.93
C ASP A 340 8.46 40.37 22.84
N ILE A 341 9.55 40.72 22.15
CA ILE A 341 10.17 39.89 21.11
C ILE A 341 11.61 39.56 21.49
N ILE A 342 11.87 38.28 21.81
CA ILE A 342 13.23 37.78 22.05
C ILE A 342 13.89 37.47 20.71
N GLU A 343 14.87 38.29 20.29
CA GLU A 343 15.68 37.97 19.12
C GLU A 343 16.56 36.74 19.37
N SER A 344 16.39 35.72 18.51
CA SER A 344 17.21 34.52 18.57
C SER A 344 18.64 34.82 18.10
N HIS A 345 19.53 35.05 19.04
CA HIS A 345 20.95 35.19 18.75
C HIS A 345 21.56 33.80 18.59
N ARG A 346 22.22 33.55 17.45
CA ARG A 346 22.94 32.30 17.23
C ARG A 346 23.99 32.14 18.34
N ARG A 347 23.85 31.09 19.15
CA ARG A 347 24.77 30.80 20.26
C ARG A 347 26.20 30.90 19.76
N THR A 348 26.97 31.78 20.39
CA THR A 348 28.39 31.94 20.10
C THR A 348 29.05 30.58 20.18
N ARG A 349 29.79 30.19 19.14
CA ARG A 349 30.47 28.89 19.13
C ARG A 349 31.38 28.79 20.36
N SER A 350 31.39 27.62 21.00
CA SER A 350 32.14 27.39 22.25
C SER A 350 33.66 27.52 22.09
N ASP A 351 34.15 27.52 20.85
CA ASP A 351 35.55 27.71 20.45
C ASP A 351 35.86 29.14 19.99
N LYS A 352 34.87 30.03 19.91
CA LYS A 352 35.10 31.43 19.54
C LYS A 352 35.95 32.09 20.62
N GLY A 353 37.19 32.45 20.27
CA GLY A 353 38.18 33.01 21.20
C GLY A 353 39.07 31.97 21.90
N LYS A 354 38.83 30.66 21.73
CA LYS A 354 39.73 29.64 22.26
C LYS A 354 40.90 29.41 21.28
N LYS A 355 42.12 29.63 21.76
CA LYS A 355 43.35 29.30 21.01
C LYS A 355 43.35 27.77 20.78
N ARG A 356 43.19 27.33 19.53
CA ARG A 356 43.24 25.90 19.20
C ARG A 356 44.60 25.35 19.63
N VAL A 357 44.62 24.45 20.61
CA VAL A 357 45.83 23.71 20.98
C VAL A 357 46.15 22.78 19.81
N ARG A 358 47.23 23.07 19.09
CA ARG A 358 47.80 22.11 18.15
C ARG A 358 48.45 21.01 19.00
N HIS A 359 47.79 19.88 19.15
CA HIS A 359 48.46 18.69 19.67
C HIS A 359 49.48 18.25 18.61
N ALA A 360 50.77 18.47 18.89
CA ALA A 360 51.86 17.82 18.17
C ALA A 360 51.82 16.32 18.52
N ILE A 361 50.94 15.58 17.87
CA ILE A 361 51.00 14.13 17.89
C ILE A 361 52.09 13.77 16.89
N ALA A 362 53.26 13.41 17.42
CA ALA A 362 54.28 12.70 16.68
C ALA A 362 53.73 11.29 16.37
N ASP A 363 53.07 11.15 15.23
CA ASP A 363 52.81 9.85 14.60
C ASP A 363 53.40 9.88 13.18
N PRO A 364 54.46 9.10 12.90
CA PRO A 364 55.24 9.21 11.66
C PRO A 364 54.53 8.64 10.41
N ARG A 365 53.22 8.38 10.44
CA ARG A 365 52.50 7.72 9.34
C ARG A 365 51.18 8.39 8.94
N CYS A 366 51.20 9.71 8.69
CA CYS A 366 50.19 10.32 7.81
C CYS A 366 50.60 11.71 7.31
N SER A 367 51.62 11.80 6.45
CA SER A 367 51.89 13.04 5.69
C SER A 367 51.04 13.07 4.42
N LYS A 368 49.78 13.51 4.51
CA LYS A 368 49.07 14.04 3.33
C LYS A 368 49.03 15.56 3.46
N LYS A 369 50.08 16.20 2.95
CA LYS A 369 50.11 17.64 2.69
C LYS A 369 48.96 17.98 1.75
N HIS A 370 47.95 18.69 2.25
CA HIS A 370 47.05 19.41 1.36
C HIS A 370 47.84 20.57 0.75
N LYS A 371 47.96 20.56 -0.59
CA LYS A 371 48.46 21.67 -1.40
C LYS A 371 47.52 22.86 -1.19
N SER A 372 47.97 23.89 -0.49
CA SER A 372 47.34 25.21 -0.54
C SER A 372 47.53 25.77 -1.94
N ALA A 373 46.48 26.36 -2.52
CA ALA A 373 46.61 27.24 -3.67
C ALA A 373 47.43 28.48 -3.26
N GLU A 374 48.35 28.87 -4.13
CA GLU A 374 49.27 29.99 -3.98
C GLU A 374 48.48 31.30 -4.00
N THR A 375 48.72 32.13 -2.98
CA THR A 375 48.25 33.51 -2.89
C THR A 375 49.13 34.34 -3.82
N ILE A 376 48.57 34.86 -4.91
CA ILE A 376 49.22 35.90 -5.71
C ILE A 376 48.93 37.22 -5.01
N GLU A 377 49.96 37.79 -4.37
CA GLU A 377 49.94 39.19 -3.95
C GLU A 377 50.12 40.08 -5.18
N SER A 378 49.18 41.01 -5.33
CA SER A 378 49.17 42.10 -6.29
C SER A 378 50.23 43.13 -5.93
N SER A 379 51.04 43.56 -6.90
CA SER A 379 51.81 44.81 -6.84
C SER A 379 51.81 45.47 -8.22
N ASP A 380 51.41 46.74 -8.22
CA ASP A 380 51.31 47.69 -9.33
C ASP A 380 52.61 47.85 -10.15
N ASP A 381 52.49 48.15 -11.44
CA ASP A 381 52.79 49.50 -11.98
C ASP A 381 52.65 49.59 -13.52
N GLU A 382 51.99 50.68 -13.93
CA GLU A 382 52.19 51.53 -15.13
C GLU A 382 51.82 51.04 -16.55
N ASP A 383 50.76 51.68 -17.08
CA ASP A 383 50.70 52.44 -18.35
C ASP A 383 51.34 51.87 -19.65
N THR A 384 50.50 51.57 -20.66
CA THR A 384 50.31 52.44 -21.86
C THR A 384 49.56 51.72 -23.01
N GLN A 385 48.57 52.45 -23.54
CA GLN A 385 48.23 52.63 -24.96
C GLN A 385 47.78 51.46 -25.87
N SER A 386 46.49 51.55 -26.22
CA SER A 386 45.99 51.82 -27.59
C SER A 386 45.75 50.67 -28.58
N HIS A 387 44.74 50.93 -29.41
CA HIS A 387 44.30 50.26 -30.63
C HIS A 387 43.62 48.89 -30.40
N GLY A 388 42.36 48.67 -30.74
CA GLY A 388 41.54 49.29 -31.78
C GLY A 388 40.94 48.17 -32.62
N TRP A 389 39.71 48.38 -33.09
CA TRP A 389 39.03 47.62 -34.15
C TRP A 389 38.08 46.49 -33.73
N THR A 390 36.79 46.83 -33.77
CA THR A 390 35.62 46.00 -34.10
C THR A 390 35.60 45.70 -35.61
N PRO A 391 34.54 45.08 -36.18
CA PRO A 391 33.87 43.80 -35.95
C PRO A 391 33.77 43.01 -37.29
N ASP A 392 32.78 42.12 -37.42
CA ASP A 392 32.23 41.56 -38.69
C ASP A 392 32.90 40.26 -39.18
N GLY A 393 32.24 39.26 -39.75
CA GLY A 393 30.86 38.97 -40.18
C GLY A 393 30.85 37.45 -40.49
N SER A 394 29.78 36.71 -40.19
CA SER A 394 28.78 36.22 -41.16
C SER A 394 29.26 35.23 -42.24
N GLU A 395 28.29 34.39 -42.65
CA GLU A 395 28.26 33.42 -43.76
C GLU A 395 28.78 32.01 -43.41
N ASP A 396 27.98 30.95 -43.39
CA ASP A 396 26.87 30.42 -44.21
C ASP A 396 27.30 29.09 -44.84
N VAL A 397 26.28 28.33 -45.25
CA VAL A 397 26.28 27.26 -46.26
C VAL A 397 26.29 25.82 -45.73
N ASN A 398 25.07 25.24 -45.79
CA ASN A 398 24.64 23.97 -46.40
C ASN A 398 25.63 22.79 -46.44
N THR A 399 25.21 21.55 -46.29
CA THR A 399 24.42 20.73 -47.25
C THR A 399 24.30 19.36 -46.53
N THR A 400 23.21 18.59 -46.48
CA THR A 400 22.24 18.15 -47.50
C THR A 400 21.08 17.47 -46.77
#